data_AF-A0A6J8CRM7-F1
#
_entry.id   AF-A0A6J8CRM7-F1
#
_cell.length_a   1.000
_cell.length_b   1.000
_cell.length_c   1.000
_cell.angle_alpha   90.00
_cell.angle_beta   90.00
_cell.angle_gamma   90.00
#
_symmetry.space_group_name_H-M   'P 1'
#
loop_
_entity.id
_entity.type
_entity.pdbx_description
1 polymer ?
#
loop_
_entity_poly.entity_id
_entity_poly.type
_entity_poly.pdbx_seq_one_letter_code
_entity_poly.pdbx_strand_id
1 'polypeptide(L)'
;MPERHTGDNIANKLQSIVSEFELDGKIDTCVHDNARNMECAGNKCLEWGAFGCFGHTLQLCIKPTRKTKKADATVFLPKDHEWELMNDLSTVLMDLSDVTTYMCSENSVSLSEVHPIVCGLMKRILKVQDSDGVIICKTKDVISDELNRRYQPYDMKAACSTPVIASLMDTRNKKLIFLSSQQRNKAEEFLEGLIDEIL
;
A
#
# COMPACT_ATOMS: atom_id res chain seq x y z
N MET A 1 -8.00 -18.75 29.66
CA MET A 1 -7.24 -17.70 28.96
C MET A 1 -7.90 -17.47 27.62
N PRO A 2 -8.01 -16.23 27.13
CA PRO A 2 -8.42 -16.02 25.74
C PRO A 2 -7.46 -16.76 24.80
N GLU A 3 -7.98 -17.27 23.69
CA GLU A 3 -7.17 -17.95 22.68
C GLU A 3 -6.02 -17.07 22.17
N ARG A 4 -4.89 -17.69 21.83
CA ARG A 4 -3.76 -16.97 21.23
C ARG A 4 -4.15 -16.44 19.86
N HIS A 5 -3.73 -15.23 19.52
CA HIS A 5 -3.94 -14.62 18.20
C HIS A 5 -2.97 -15.17 17.15
N THR A 6 -2.94 -16.49 16.95
CA THR A 6 -2.18 -17.13 15.86
C THR A 6 -2.89 -16.91 14.52
N GLY A 7 -2.17 -17.06 13.40
CA GLY A 7 -2.80 -16.97 12.08
C GLY A 7 -3.94 -17.98 11.88
N ASP A 8 -3.81 -19.19 12.43
CA ASP A 8 -4.88 -20.21 12.40
C ASP A 8 -6.14 -19.75 13.13
N ASN A 9 -5.99 -19.25 14.36
CA ASN A 9 -7.12 -18.86 15.18
C ASN A 9 -7.84 -17.64 14.59
N ILE A 10 -7.08 -16.71 14.01
CA ILE A 10 -7.63 -15.55 13.32
C ILE A 10 -8.40 -16.00 12.06
N ALA A 11 -7.82 -16.85 11.22
CA ALA A 11 -8.49 -17.36 10.01
C ALA A 11 -9.79 -18.10 10.35
N ASN A 12 -9.76 -19.01 11.33
CA ASN A 12 -10.93 -19.74 11.79
C ASN A 12 -12.02 -18.79 12.29
N LYS A 13 -11.64 -17.74 13.04
CA LYS A 13 -12.61 -16.76 13.54
C LYS A 13 -13.21 -15.92 12.43
N LEU A 14 -12.42 -15.51 11.44
CA LEU A 14 -12.91 -14.77 10.27
C LEU A 14 -13.90 -15.60 9.46
N GLN A 15 -13.58 -16.87 9.17
CA GLN A 15 -14.48 -17.78 8.46
C GLN A 15 -15.78 -18.01 9.24
N SER A 16 -15.69 -18.22 10.57
CA SER A 16 -16.88 -18.34 11.42
C SER A 16 -17.79 -17.11 11.35
N ILE A 17 -17.24 -15.90 11.29
CA ILE A 17 -18.02 -14.66 11.15
C ILE A 17 -18.66 -14.59 9.76
N VAL A 18 -17.92 -14.93 8.70
CA VAL A 18 -18.44 -14.96 7.33
C VAL A 18 -19.62 -15.91 7.21
N SER A 19 -19.53 -17.11 7.79
CA SER A 19 -20.64 -18.06 7.78
C SER A 19 -21.81 -17.64 8.66
N GLU A 20 -21.54 -17.00 9.81
CA GLU A 20 -22.60 -16.45 10.69
C GLU A 20 -23.45 -15.39 9.98
N PHE A 21 -22.84 -14.61 9.07
CA PHE A 21 -23.51 -13.58 8.28
C PHE A 21 -23.95 -14.07 6.89
N GLU A 22 -23.85 -15.36 6.59
CA GLU A 22 -24.21 -15.97 5.29
C GLU A 22 -23.49 -15.32 4.10
N LEU A 23 -22.19 -15.00 4.29
CA LEU A 23 -21.33 -14.36 3.29
C LEU A 23 -20.36 -15.34 2.61
N ASP A 24 -20.50 -16.64 2.82
CA ASP A 24 -19.65 -17.65 2.19
C ASP A 24 -19.72 -17.55 0.66
N GLY A 25 -18.55 -17.59 0.00
CA GLY A 25 -18.43 -17.41 -1.45
C GLY A 25 -18.73 -15.99 -1.96
N LYS A 26 -19.04 -15.02 -1.09
CA LYS A 26 -19.32 -13.61 -1.47
C LYS A 26 -18.16 -12.66 -1.17
N ILE A 27 -17.11 -13.14 -0.52
CA ILE A 27 -15.95 -12.34 -0.15
C ILE A 27 -14.91 -12.41 -1.27
N ASP A 28 -14.70 -11.29 -1.96
CA ASP A 28 -13.65 -11.17 -2.97
C ASP A 28 -12.27 -10.96 -2.34
N THR A 29 -12.14 -9.96 -1.46
CA THR A 29 -10.83 -9.53 -0.90
C THR A 29 -10.96 -9.15 0.57
N CYS A 30 -9.97 -9.56 1.37
CA CYS A 30 -9.76 -9.16 2.76
C CYS A 30 -8.59 -8.18 2.86
N VAL A 31 -8.83 -7.01 3.47
CA VAL A 31 -7.78 -6.04 3.81
C VAL A 31 -7.34 -6.23 5.25
N HIS A 32 -6.04 -6.42 5.47
CA HIS A 32 -5.49 -6.68 6.80
C HIS A 32 -4.20 -5.87 7.05
N ASP A 33 -3.78 -5.70 8.30
CA ASP A 33 -2.45 -5.15 8.58
C ASP A 33 -1.34 -6.12 8.14
N ASN A 34 -0.10 -5.63 8.00
CA ASN A 34 1.03 -6.48 7.58
C ASN A 34 1.75 -7.16 8.77
N ALA A 35 1.07 -7.39 9.89
CA ALA A 35 1.63 -8.21 10.96
C ALA A 35 1.66 -9.68 10.53
N ARG A 36 2.70 -10.41 10.94
CA ARG A 36 2.92 -11.80 10.51
C ARG A 36 1.72 -12.73 10.72
N ASN A 37 0.98 -12.56 11.82
CA ASN A 37 -0.17 -13.41 12.09
C ASN A 37 -1.37 -13.04 11.21
N MET A 38 -1.55 -11.76 10.86
CA MET A 38 -2.58 -11.30 9.94
C MET A 38 -2.28 -11.71 8.50
N GLU A 39 -1.03 -11.56 8.05
CA GLU A 39 -0.59 -12.09 6.74
C GLU A 39 -0.79 -13.61 6.65
N CYS A 40 -0.45 -14.34 7.72
CA CYS A 40 -0.66 -15.78 7.77
C CYS A 40 -2.15 -16.14 7.72
N ALA A 41 -3.01 -15.39 8.41
CA ALA A 41 -4.45 -15.61 8.39
C ALA A 41 -5.05 -15.34 7.00
N GLY A 42 -4.69 -14.21 6.37
CA GLY A 42 -5.15 -13.85 5.03
C GLY A 42 -4.79 -14.92 4.00
N ASN A 43 -3.55 -15.43 4.03
CA ASN A 43 -3.10 -16.51 3.15
C ASN A 43 -3.78 -17.87 3.42
N LYS A 44 -4.39 -18.06 4.59
CA LYS A 44 -5.13 -19.29 4.93
C LYS A 44 -6.59 -19.22 4.51
N CYS A 45 -7.13 -18.02 4.33
CA CYS A 45 -8.44 -17.81 3.71
C CYS A 45 -8.30 -17.90 2.18
N LEU A 46 -8.04 -19.11 1.66
CA LEU A 46 -7.67 -19.36 0.25
C LEU A 46 -8.70 -18.87 -0.78
N GLU A 47 -9.95 -18.69 -0.37
CA GLU A 47 -11.02 -18.20 -1.23
C GLU A 47 -11.01 -16.67 -1.38
N TRP A 48 -10.21 -15.96 -0.58
CA TRP A 48 -10.20 -14.50 -0.55
C TRP A 48 -8.88 -13.97 -1.12
N GLY A 49 -8.93 -12.89 -1.88
CA GLY A 49 -7.78 -12.02 -2.08
C GLY A 49 -7.28 -11.50 -0.72
N ALA A 50 -5.96 -11.45 -0.53
CA ALA A 50 -5.36 -10.90 0.69
C ALA A 50 -4.59 -9.62 0.33
N PHE A 51 -5.03 -8.49 0.88
CA PHE A 51 -4.44 -7.19 0.58
C PHE A 51 -3.94 -6.48 1.84
N GLY A 52 -2.64 -6.19 1.88
CA GLY A 52 -2.03 -5.46 2.98
C GLY A 52 -2.48 -4.00 3.05
N CYS A 53 -2.83 -3.53 4.24
CA CYS A 53 -3.25 -2.16 4.52
C CYS A 53 -2.24 -1.16 3.95
N PHE A 54 -2.73 -0.26 3.08
CA PHE A 54 -1.89 0.75 2.42
C PHE A 54 -1.09 1.60 3.40
N GLY A 55 -1.73 2.11 4.46
CA GLY A 55 -1.07 2.95 5.46
C GLY A 55 0.07 2.21 6.18
N HIS A 56 -0.17 0.95 6.56
CA HIS A 56 0.88 0.13 7.17
C HIS A 56 2.00 -0.16 6.17
N THR A 57 1.66 -0.45 4.92
CA THR A 57 2.63 -0.70 3.84
C THR A 57 3.52 0.52 3.60
N LEU A 58 2.93 1.72 3.49
CA LEU A 58 3.69 2.96 3.29
C LEU A 58 4.61 3.24 4.48
N GLN A 59 4.12 3.03 5.71
CA GLN A 59 4.94 3.13 6.91
C GLN A 59 6.11 2.13 6.89
N LEU A 60 5.94 0.92 6.37
CA LEU A 60 7.03 -0.04 6.18
C LEU A 60 8.06 0.43 5.15
N CYS A 61 7.66 1.14 4.08
CA CYS A 61 8.60 1.70 3.10
C CYS A 61 9.48 2.81 3.70
N ILE A 62 8.96 3.53 4.70
CA ILE A 62 9.71 4.59 5.39
C ILE A 62 10.68 4.01 6.42
N LYS A 63 10.39 2.87 7.06
CA LYS A 63 11.23 2.34 8.14
C LYS A 63 12.72 2.14 7.77
N PRO A 64 13.10 1.62 6.59
CA PRO A 64 14.51 1.42 6.23
C PRO A 64 15.33 2.71 6.12
N THR A 65 14.69 3.87 5.93
CA THR A 65 15.37 5.17 5.94
C THR A 65 15.88 5.51 7.35
N ARG A 66 15.22 4.99 8.40
CA ARG A 66 15.64 5.11 9.79
C ARG A 66 16.70 4.06 10.13
N LYS A 67 17.96 4.31 9.75
CA LYS A 67 19.11 3.60 10.36
C LYS A 67 19.47 4.27 11.68
N THR A 68 18.69 4.05 12.73
CA THR A 68 19.03 4.54 14.06
C THR A 68 20.08 3.63 14.71
N LYS A 69 21.29 4.14 14.94
CA LYS A 69 22.04 3.72 16.12
C LYS A 69 21.23 4.19 17.32
N LYS A 70 21.01 3.35 18.34
CA LYS A 70 20.39 3.81 19.60
C LYS A 70 21.22 4.98 20.11
N ALA A 71 20.65 6.18 20.06
CA ALA A 71 21.24 7.34 20.71
C ALA A 71 20.93 7.24 22.21
N ASP A 72 21.93 7.42 23.05
CA ASP A 72 21.72 7.58 24.48
C ASP A 72 20.77 8.77 24.70
N ALA A 73 19.74 8.55 25.52
CA ALA A 73 18.65 9.49 25.77
C ALA A 73 19.08 10.66 26.70
N THR A 74 20.22 11.26 26.44
CA THR A 74 20.55 12.60 26.91
C THR A 74 19.98 13.59 25.92
N VAL A 75 19.09 14.48 26.38
CA VAL A 75 18.48 15.54 25.58
C VAL A 75 19.58 16.45 25.04
N PHE A 76 20.06 16.14 23.83
CA PHE A 76 21.01 16.96 23.10
C PHE A 76 20.18 17.77 22.09
N LEU A 77 20.26 19.10 22.17
CA LEU A 77 19.68 19.96 21.15
C LEU A 77 20.35 19.61 19.81
N PRO A 78 19.57 19.39 18.72
CA PRO A 78 20.14 19.10 17.41
C PRO A 78 21.12 20.21 17.03
N LYS A 79 22.28 19.83 16.52
CA LYS A 79 23.19 20.81 15.90
C LYS A 79 22.52 21.41 14.65
N ASP A 80 22.96 22.59 14.21
CA ASP A 80 22.38 23.28 13.05
C ASP A 80 22.25 22.38 11.81
N HIS A 81 23.28 21.59 11.52
CA HIS A 81 23.22 20.62 10.42
C HIS A 81 22.15 19.53 10.64
N GLU A 82 21.96 19.03 11.87
CA GLU A 82 20.92 18.03 12.17
C GLU A 82 19.51 18.63 12.04
N TRP A 83 19.37 19.92 12.35
CA TRP A 83 18.13 20.66 12.15
C TRP A 83 17.77 20.82 10.67
N GLU A 84 18.75 21.18 9.84
CA GLU A 84 18.58 21.24 8.37
C GLU A 84 18.16 19.87 7.81
N LEU A 85 18.79 18.78 8.29
CA LEU A 85 18.40 17.42 7.89
C LEU A 85 16.97 17.06 8.28
N MET A 86 16.51 17.47 9.46
CA MET A 86 15.13 17.24 9.89
C MET A 86 14.14 18.05 9.05
N ASN A 87 14.48 19.29 8.71
CA ASN A 87 13.63 20.13 7.87
C ASN A 87 13.50 19.54 6.46
N ASP A 88 14.63 19.13 5.87
CA ASP A 88 14.70 18.48 4.57
C ASP A 88 13.87 17.19 4.53
N LEU A 89 14.01 16.34 5.54
CA LEU A 89 13.24 15.10 5.63
C LEU A 89 11.75 15.36 5.86
N SER A 90 11.41 16.43 6.61
CA SER A 90 10.02 16.80 6.89
C SER A 90 9.24 17.12 5.62
N THR A 91 9.90 17.68 4.58
CA THR A 91 9.23 17.94 3.29
C THR A 91 8.69 16.66 2.66
N VAL A 92 9.52 15.62 2.54
CA VAL A 92 9.14 14.33 1.96
C VAL A 92 8.13 13.60 2.85
N LEU A 93 8.34 13.63 4.17
CA LEU A 93 7.44 12.96 5.11
C LEU A 93 6.05 13.60 5.19
N MET A 94 5.94 14.91 4.93
CA MET A 94 4.65 15.62 4.90
C MET A 94 3.78 15.14 3.75
N ASP A 95 4.34 15.04 2.54
CA ASP A 95 3.61 14.50 1.37
C ASP A 95 3.12 13.06 1.62
N LEU A 96 3.95 12.22 2.27
CA LEU A 96 3.57 10.85 2.63
C LEU A 96 2.52 10.80 3.76
N SER A 97 2.55 11.76 4.68
CA SER A 97 1.56 11.92 5.74
C SER A 97 0.19 12.29 5.16
N ASP A 98 0.15 13.22 4.22
CA ASP A 98 -1.09 13.64 3.54
C ASP A 98 -1.72 12.48 2.77
N VAL A 99 -0.90 11.72 2.05
CA VAL A 99 -1.36 10.50 1.34
C VAL A 99 -1.87 9.44 2.30
N THR A 100 -1.19 9.23 3.44
CA THR A 100 -1.67 8.28 4.47
C THR A 100 -3.02 8.73 5.03
N THR A 101 -3.16 10.03 5.33
CA THR A 101 -4.38 10.61 5.87
C THR A 101 -5.55 10.47 4.90
N TYR A 102 -5.30 10.76 3.62
CA TYR A 102 -6.29 10.58 2.55
C TYR A 102 -6.76 9.12 2.46
N MET A 103 -5.82 8.17 2.50
CA MET A 103 -6.11 6.74 2.36
C MET A 103 -6.73 6.09 3.59
N CYS A 104 -6.63 6.73 4.76
CA CYS A 104 -7.32 6.33 5.98
C CYS A 104 -8.77 6.85 6.06
N SER A 105 -9.27 7.52 5.02
CA SER A 105 -10.68 7.93 4.96
C SER A 105 -11.61 6.73 4.84
N GLU A 106 -12.59 6.65 5.73
CA GLU A 106 -13.65 5.62 5.71
C GLU A 106 -14.86 6.03 4.85
N ASN A 107 -14.94 7.30 4.44
CA ASN A 107 -16.09 7.88 3.73
C ASN A 107 -15.96 7.85 2.20
N SER A 108 -14.91 7.23 1.67
CA SER A 108 -14.58 7.25 0.24
C SER A 108 -13.97 5.94 -0.20
N VAL A 109 -14.24 5.51 -1.44
CA VAL A 109 -13.61 4.32 -2.03
C VAL A 109 -12.11 4.58 -2.16
N SER A 110 -11.32 3.93 -1.30
CA SER A 110 -9.86 4.09 -1.22
C SER A 110 -9.11 3.05 -2.06
N LEU A 111 -9.69 1.86 -2.28
CA LEU A 111 -9.02 0.78 -3.02
C LEU A 111 -8.71 1.14 -4.47
N SER A 112 -9.62 1.87 -5.14
CA SER A 112 -9.43 2.40 -6.51
C SER A 112 -8.40 3.54 -6.58
N GLU A 113 -8.00 4.11 -5.45
CA GLU A 113 -7.00 5.18 -5.38
C GLU A 113 -5.60 4.65 -5.08
N VAL A 114 -5.49 3.42 -4.53
CA VAL A 114 -4.20 2.79 -4.19
C VAL A 114 -3.22 2.83 -5.37
N HIS A 115 -3.61 2.27 -6.52
CA HIS A 115 -2.69 2.15 -7.65
C HIS A 115 -2.36 3.52 -8.29
N PRO A 116 -3.34 4.43 -8.53
CA PRO A 116 -3.05 5.79 -8.95
C PRO A 116 -2.09 6.53 -8.00
N ILE A 117 -2.31 6.43 -6.68
CA ILE A 117 -1.47 7.07 -5.67
C ILE A 117 -0.07 6.49 -5.68
N VAL A 118 0.11 5.16 -5.70
CA VAL A 118 1.43 4.55 -5.78
C VAL A 118 2.17 5.04 -7.03
N CYS A 119 1.52 5.03 -8.19
CA CYS A 119 2.09 5.58 -9.42
C CYS A 119 2.43 7.07 -9.31
N GLY A 120 1.58 7.85 -8.64
CA GLY A 120 1.76 9.29 -8.40
C GLY A 120 2.93 9.59 -7.48
N LEU A 121 3.04 8.86 -6.36
CA LEU A 121 4.16 8.92 -5.42
C LEU A 121 5.48 8.67 -6.16
N MET A 122 5.57 7.57 -6.90
CA MET A 122 6.78 7.19 -7.66
C MET A 122 7.18 8.24 -8.70
N LYS A 123 6.20 8.80 -9.43
CA LYS A 123 6.49 9.74 -10.54
C LYS A 123 6.76 11.17 -10.09
N ARG A 124 6.14 11.63 -8.99
CA ARG A 124 6.15 13.04 -8.58
C ARG A 124 6.92 13.30 -7.28
N ILE A 125 6.59 12.59 -6.21
CA ILE A 125 7.11 12.87 -4.86
C ILE A 125 8.48 12.21 -4.66
N LEU A 126 8.60 10.94 -5.07
CA LEU A 126 9.78 10.13 -4.85
C LEU A 126 10.78 10.17 -6.01
N LYS A 127 10.48 10.92 -7.08
CA LYS A 127 11.42 11.13 -8.17
C LYS A 127 12.50 12.12 -7.73
N VAL A 128 13.75 11.66 -7.71
CA VAL A 128 14.92 12.51 -7.41
C VAL A 128 15.00 13.67 -8.42
N GLN A 129 15.24 14.87 -7.89
CA GLN A 129 15.44 16.10 -8.64
C GLN A 129 16.88 16.60 -8.45
N ASP A 130 17.40 17.37 -9.42
CA ASP A 130 18.76 17.94 -9.34
C ASP A 130 18.95 18.92 -8.17
N SER A 131 17.84 19.50 -7.67
CA SER A 131 17.82 20.38 -6.51
C SER A 131 17.80 19.64 -5.16
N ASP A 132 17.62 18.33 -5.16
CA ASP A 132 17.51 17.55 -3.92
C ASP A 132 18.87 17.44 -3.23
N GLY A 133 18.90 17.66 -1.91
CA GLY A 133 20.06 17.35 -1.08
C GLY A 133 20.35 15.84 -1.07
N VAL A 134 21.61 15.47 -0.83
CA VAL A 134 22.09 14.06 -0.86
C VAL A 134 21.23 13.11 0.00
N ILE A 135 20.72 13.59 1.14
CA ILE A 135 19.90 12.79 2.05
C ILE A 135 18.47 12.64 1.55
N ILE A 136 17.91 13.68 0.91
CA ILE A 136 16.61 13.59 0.26
C ILE A 136 16.68 12.58 -0.89
N CYS A 137 17.70 12.65 -1.75
CA CYS A 137 17.90 11.69 -2.84
C CYS A 137 17.89 10.25 -2.30
N LYS A 138 18.73 10.00 -1.29
CA LYS A 138 18.86 8.67 -0.68
C LYS A 138 17.58 8.19 -0.01
N THR A 139 16.82 9.11 0.59
CA THR A 139 15.52 8.79 1.22
C THR A 139 14.48 8.45 0.15
N LYS A 140 14.39 9.26 -0.91
CA LYS A 140 13.51 9.03 -2.05
C LYS A 140 13.81 7.70 -2.75
N ASP A 141 15.08 7.37 -2.95
CA ASP A 141 15.52 6.10 -3.52
C ASP A 141 15.06 4.91 -2.66
N VAL A 142 15.36 4.94 -1.36
CA VAL A 142 15.00 3.84 -0.43
C VAL A 142 13.48 3.63 -0.36
N ILE A 143 12.70 4.72 -0.30
CA ILE A 143 11.23 4.62 -0.26
C ILE A 143 10.69 4.13 -1.61
N SER A 144 11.23 4.62 -2.72
CA SER A 144 10.86 4.18 -4.08
C SER A 144 11.11 2.69 -4.28
N ASP A 145 12.28 2.21 -3.85
CA ASP A 145 12.66 0.80 -3.96
C ASP A 145 11.73 -0.09 -3.14
N GLU A 146 11.44 0.27 -1.89
CA GLU A 146 10.50 -0.48 -1.05
C GLU A 146 9.07 -0.44 -1.59
N LEU A 147 8.61 0.71 -2.10
CA LEU A 147 7.27 0.84 -2.67
C LEU A 147 7.14 0.01 -3.95
N ASN A 148 8.15 0.05 -4.82
CA ASN A 148 8.21 -0.76 -6.03
C ASN A 148 8.27 -2.26 -5.71
N ARG A 149 9.04 -2.66 -4.69
CA ARG A 149 9.13 -4.06 -4.24
C ARG A 149 7.78 -4.61 -3.77
N ARG A 150 6.94 -3.76 -3.16
CA ARG A 150 5.67 -4.18 -2.54
C ARG A 150 4.48 -4.10 -3.49
N TYR A 151 4.42 -3.09 -4.35
CA TYR A 151 3.29 -2.86 -5.25
C TYR A 151 3.55 -3.22 -6.71
N GLN A 152 4.82 -3.27 -7.12
CA GLN A 152 5.25 -3.55 -8.50
C GLN A 152 4.38 -2.81 -9.55
N PRO A 153 4.18 -1.49 -9.43
CA PRO A 153 3.16 -0.76 -10.18
C PRO A 153 3.35 -0.80 -11.71
N TYR A 154 4.57 -1.07 -12.17
CA TYR A 154 4.91 -1.16 -13.58
C TYR A 154 4.93 -2.60 -14.13
N ASP A 155 4.71 -3.61 -13.27
CA ASP A 155 4.62 -5.01 -13.70
C ASP A 155 3.29 -5.27 -14.42
N MET A 156 3.32 -6.13 -15.42
CA MET A 156 2.13 -6.61 -16.12
C MET A 156 1.23 -7.49 -15.25
N LYS A 157 1.74 -8.07 -14.15
CA LYS A 157 0.94 -8.79 -13.16
C LYS A 157 0.07 -7.85 -12.34
N ALA A 158 0.56 -6.64 -12.05
CA ALA A 158 -0.22 -5.64 -11.31
C ALA A 158 -1.48 -5.21 -12.08
N ALA A 159 -1.49 -5.33 -13.42
CA ALA A 159 -2.66 -5.01 -14.25
C ALA A 159 -3.93 -5.83 -13.88
N CYS A 160 -3.76 -7.06 -13.39
CA CYS A 160 -4.87 -7.93 -12.98
C CYS A 160 -5.12 -7.88 -11.47
N SER A 161 -4.49 -6.96 -10.73
CA SER A 161 -4.66 -6.87 -9.28
C SER A 161 -5.96 -6.16 -8.92
N THR A 162 -6.56 -6.52 -7.79
CA THR A 162 -7.81 -5.91 -7.27
C THR A 162 -7.77 -4.38 -7.26
N PRO A 163 -6.68 -3.69 -6.84
CA PRO A 163 -6.63 -2.23 -6.90
C PRO A 163 -6.72 -1.65 -8.32
N VAL A 164 -6.16 -2.33 -9.33
CA VAL A 164 -6.22 -1.86 -10.72
C VAL A 164 -7.61 -2.07 -11.30
N ILE A 165 -8.22 -3.23 -11.04
CA ILE A 165 -9.60 -3.50 -11.48
C ILE A 165 -10.58 -2.54 -10.81
N ALA A 166 -10.43 -2.29 -9.50
CA ALA A 166 -11.19 -1.26 -8.80
C ALA A 166 -10.96 0.14 -9.41
N SER A 167 -9.73 0.46 -9.84
CA SER A 167 -9.45 1.74 -10.52
C SER A 167 -10.11 1.84 -11.89
N LEU A 168 -10.19 0.73 -12.64
CA LEU A 168 -10.84 0.67 -13.96
C LEU A 168 -12.36 0.90 -13.85
N MET A 169 -12.98 0.33 -12.82
CA MET A 169 -14.40 0.54 -12.52
C MET A 169 -14.71 1.94 -11.95
N ASP A 170 -13.70 2.68 -11.51
CA ASP A 170 -13.88 4.01 -10.93
C ASP A 170 -13.91 5.10 -12.00
N THR A 171 -15.09 5.72 -12.14
CA THR A 171 -15.29 6.82 -13.09
C THR A 171 -14.41 8.05 -12.85
N ARG A 172 -13.77 8.19 -11.68
CA ARG A 172 -12.79 9.26 -11.39
C ARG A 172 -11.48 9.05 -12.16
N ASN A 173 -11.08 7.80 -12.37
CA ASN A 173 -9.81 7.40 -12.98
C ASN A 173 -9.90 7.27 -14.50
N LYS A 174 -10.69 8.12 -15.17
CA LYS A 174 -10.95 8.03 -16.62
C LYS A 174 -9.64 7.91 -17.40
N LYS A 175 -9.60 6.91 -18.30
CA LYS A 175 -8.47 6.60 -19.19
C LYS A 175 -7.23 5.98 -18.52
N LEU A 176 -7.25 5.72 -17.20
CA LEU A 176 -6.17 5.05 -16.45
C LEU A 176 -4.78 5.58 -16.83
N ILE A 177 -4.62 6.91 -16.85
CA ILE A 177 -3.43 7.59 -17.38
C ILE A 177 -2.12 7.23 -16.66
N PHE A 178 -2.23 6.61 -15.49
CA PHE A 178 -1.09 6.13 -14.72
C PHE A 178 -0.54 4.78 -15.24
N LEU A 179 -1.35 4.01 -15.98
CA LEU A 179 -0.98 2.74 -16.60
C LEU A 179 -0.44 2.91 -18.03
N SER A 180 0.47 2.02 -18.42
CA SER A 180 0.87 1.86 -19.82
C SER A 180 -0.31 1.36 -20.68
N SER A 181 -0.25 1.55 -22.00
CA SER A 181 -1.28 1.03 -22.91
C SER A 181 -1.41 -0.50 -22.82
N GLN A 182 -0.30 -1.21 -22.61
CA GLN A 182 -0.32 -2.67 -22.44
C GLN A 182 -1.01 -3.09 -21.15
N GLN A 183 -0.72 -2.42 -20.03
CA GLN A 183 -1.39 -2.70 -18.74
C GLN A 183 -2.90 -2.40 -18.82
N ARG A 184 -3.30 -1.35 -19.54
CA ARG A 184 -4.72 -1.01 -19.75
C ARG A 184 -5.46 -2.11 -20.50
N ASN A 185 -4.97 -2.49 -21.68
CA ASN A 185 -5.60 -3.55 -22.46
C ASN A 185 -5.72 -4.85 -21.66
N LYS A 186 -4.66 -5.23 -20.94
CA LYS A 186 -4.68 -6.44 -20.10
C LYS A 186 -5.67 -6.35 -18.95
N ALA A 187 -5.81 -5.19 -18.31
CA ALA A 187 -6.79 -5.00 -17.24
C ALA A 187 -8.23 -5.04 -17.78
N GLU A 188 -8.47 -4.48 -18.97
CA GLU A 188 -9.76 -4.53 -19.67
C GLU A 188 -10.12 -5.97 -20.06
N GLU A 189 -9.21 -6.71 -20.70
CA GLU A 189 -9.40 -8.13 -21.04
C GLU A 189 -9.70 -8.99 -19.80
N PHE A 190 -9.02 -8.72 -18.68
CA PHE A 190 -9.25 -9.44 -17.43
C PHE A 190 -10.62 -9.11 -16.82
N LEU A 191 -11.03 -7.84 -16.86
CA LEU A 191 -12.36 -7.43 -16.38
C LEU A 191 -13.47 -8.04 -17.22
N GLU A 192 -13.32 -8.07 -18.55
CA GLU A 192 -14.28 -8.72 -19.46
C GLU A 192 -14.44 -10.21 -19.11
N GLY A 193 -13.32 -10.93 -18.90
CA GLY A 193 -13.37 -12.33 -18.45
C GLY A 193 -14.09 -12.53 -17.12
N LEU A 194 -13.90 -11.64 -16.16
CA LEU A 194 -14.64 -11.70 -14.88
C LEU A 194 -16.14 -11.43 -15.05
N ILE A 195 -16.53 -10.53 -15.96
CA ILE A 195 -17.93 -10.24 -16.23
C ILE A 195 -18.60 -11.46 -16.87
N ASP A 196 -17.92 -12.12 -17.80
CA ASP A 196 -18.42 -13.31 -18.48
C ASP A 196 -18.60 -14.51 -17.54
N GLU A 197 -17.83 -14.62 -16.45
CA GLU A 197 -18.01 -15.66 -15.42
C GLU A 197 -19.24 -15.44 -14.53
N ILE A 198 -19.76 -14.21 -14.46
CA ILE A 198 -20.89 -13.82 -13.61
C ILE A 198 -22.23 -13.92 -14.37
N LEU A 199 -22.21 -13.82 -15.70
CA LEU A 199 -23.39 -13.82 -16.58
C LEU A 199 -23.76 -15.22 -17.09
#